data_AF-A0A349PLR8-F1
#
_entry.id   AF-A0A349PLR8-F1
#
_cell.length_a   1.000
_cell.length_b   1.000
_cell.length_c   1.000
_cell.angle_alpha   90.00
_cell.angle_beta   90.00
_cell.angle_gamma   90.00
#
_symmetry.space_group_name_H-M   'P 1'
#
loop_
_entity.id
_entity.type
_entity.pdbx_description
1 polymer ?
#
loop_
_entity_poly.entity_id
_entity_poly.type
_entity_poly.pdbx_seq_one_letter_code
_entity_poly.pdbx_strand_id
1 'polypeptide(L)'
;MARDNWNKEQLIVALNLYWKIPYNKISGSSNLLIREIAPIINRTPAALAYKLMNFTSLDSEKQKIGNKGKSAASSSDKEIWNEYFGKWEKLAFDSLSILSVIKNKPIDEIIEIEDD
;
A
#
# COMPACT_ATOMS: atom_id res chain seq x y z
N MET A 1 -14.89 19.02 5.67
CA MET A 1 -14.36 17.92 4.83
C MET A 1 -14.56 16.63 5.61
N ALA A 2 -15.38 15.70 5.09
CA ALA A 2 -15.56 14.40 5.75
C ALA A 2 -14.21 13.70 5.82
N ARG A 3 -13.87 13.10 6.98
CA ARG A 3 -12.70 12.23 7.09
C ARG A 3 -12.95 11.03 6.19
N ASP A 4 -12.29 11.01 5.05
CA ASP A 4 -12.41 9.93 4.09
C ASP A 4 -11.58 8.74 4.62
N ASN A 5 -12.18 7.94 5.49
CA ASN A 5 -11.51 6.86 6.21
C ASN A 5 -11.02 5.79 5.24
N TRP A 6 -9.81 5.26 5.50
CA TRP A 6 -9.25 4.15 4.73
C TRP A 6 -10.08 2.89 4.95
N ASN A 7 -10.53 2.27 3.87
CA ASN A 7 -11.23 0.98 3.94
C ASN A 7 -10.24 -0.19 3.86
N LYS A 8 -10.73 -1.41 4.12
CA LYS A 8 -9.90 -2.62 4.14
C LYS A 8 -9.18 -2.86 2.80
N GLU A 9 -9.88 -2.75 1.68
CA GLU A 9 -9.33 -3.00 0.34
C GLU A 9 -8.19 -2.03 -0.01
N GLN A 10 -8.38 -0.74 0.28
CA GLN A 10 -7.36 0.30 0.11
C GLN A 10 -6.11 0.01 0.95
N LEU A 11 -6.29 -0.51 2.17
CA LEU A 11 -5.18 -0.87 3.06
C LEU A 11 -4.42 -2.10 2.55
N ILE A 12 -5.12 -3.09 2.01
CA ILE A 12 -4.49 -4.29 1.42
C ILE A 12 -3.60 -3.89 0.25
N VAL A 13 -4.13 -3.10 -0.69
CA VAL A 13 -3.35 -2.62 -1.85
C VAL A 13 -2.17 -1.75 -1.39
N ALA A 14 -2.38 -0.84 -0.42
CA ALA A 14 -1.30 0.00 0.10
C ALA A 14 -0.21 -0.82 0.82
N LEU A 15 -0.58 -1.88 1.54
CA LEU A 15 0.38 -2.77 2.20
C LEU A 15 1.15 -3.60 1.16
N ASN A 16 0.52 -4.05 0.08
CA ASN A 16 1.21 -4.74 -1.01
C ASN A 16 2.29 -3.83 -1.63
N LEU A 17 1.94 -2.59 -1.96
CA LEU A 17 2.89 -1.61 -2.47
C LEU A 17 4.02 -1.27 -1.51
N TYR A 18 3.76 -1.27 -0.20
CA TYR A 18 4.78 -1.06 0.81
C TYR A 18 5.91 -2.10 0.71
N TRP A 19 5.59 -3.36 0.43
CA TRP A 19 6.60 -4.42 0.28
C TRP A 19 7.33 -4.36 -1.06
N LYS A 20 6.68 -3.84 -2.11
CA LYS A 20 7.28 -3.70 -3.45
C LYS A 20 8.20 -2.47 -3.57
N ILE A 21 7.88 -1.39 -2.86
CA ILE A 21 8.57 -0.11 -3.01
C ILE A 21 9.66 0.04 -1.94
N PRO A 22 10.94 0.20 -2.34
CA PRO A 22 12.01 0.52 -1.40
C PRO A 22 11.71 1.81 -0.63
N TYR A 23 12.05 1.85 0.66
CA TYR A 23 11.75 2.99 1.55
C TYR A 23 12.18 4.36 0.97
N ASN A 24 13.37 4.44 0.37
CA ASN A 24 13.91 5.66 -0.24
C ASN A 24 13.18 6.11 -1.52
N LYS A 25 12.32 5.25 -2.09
CA LYS A 25 11.50 5.54 -3.26
C LYS A 25 10.03 5.80 -2.92
N ILE A 26 9.65 5.83 -1.65
CA ILE A 26 8.27 6.18 -1.23
C ILE A 26 8.06 7.68 -1.45
N SER A 27 7.45 8.02 -2.58
CA SER A 27 7.18 9.40 -2.97
C SER A 27 5.92 9.47 -3.82
N GLY A 28 4.95 10.30 -3.41
CA GLY A 28 3.72 10.49 -4.17
C GLY A 28 3.91 11.25 -5.49
N SER A 29 5.03 11.96 -5.67
CA SER A 29 5.28 12.77 -6.87
C SER A 29 6.20 12.10 -7.88
N SER A 30 7.13 11.24 -7.43
CA SER A 30 8.16 10.66 -8.30
C SER A 30 8.06 9.15 -8.50
N ASN A 31 7.33 8.43 -7.64
CA ASN A 31 7.16 6.99 -7.80
C ASN A 31 5.98 6.70 -8.74
N LEU A 32 6.24 6.01 -9.86
CA LEU A 32 5.24 5.71 -10.89
C LEU A 32 4.13 4.79 -10.35
N LEU A 33 4.48 3.67 -9.72
CA LEU A 33 3.50 2.74 -9.11
C LEU A 33 2.54 3.46 -8.13
N ILE A 34 3.05 4.34 -7.27
CA ILE A 34 2.19 5.11 -6.36
C ILE A 34 1.24 6.03 -7.13
N ARG A 35 1.72 6.66 -8.21
CA ARG A 35 0.93 7.59 -9.02
C ARG A 35 -0.15 6.88 -9.82
N GLU A 36 0.12 5.66 -10.27
CA GLU A 36 -0.81 4.87 -11.07
C GLU A 36 -1.85 4.14 -10.21
N ILE A 37 -1.44 3.55 -9.09
CA ILE A 37 -2.34 2.76 -8.23
C ILE A 37 -3.22 3.64 -7.35
N ALA A 38 -2.72 4.77 -6.84
CA ALA A 38 -3.51 5.65 -5.98
C ALA A 38 -4.89 6.03 -6.55
N PRO A 39 -5.02 6.53 -7.80
CA PRO A 39 -6.32 6.88 -8.36
C PRO A 39 -7.24 5.67 -8.57
N ILE A 40 -6.69 4.46 -8.75
CA ILE A 40 -7.49 3.23 -8.88
C ILE A 40 -8.27 2.99 -7.60
N ILE A 41 -7.59 3.06 -6.45
CA ILE A 41 -8.21 2.86 -5.14
C ILE A 41 -8.91 4.12 -4.59
N ASN A 42 -9.19 5.10 -5.46
CA ASN A 42 -9.80 6.39 -5.12
C ASN A 42 -9.03 7.20 -4.05
N ARG A 43 -7.70 7.24 -4.17
CA ARG A 43 -6.80 8.01 -3.30
C ARG A 43 -5.88 8.91 -4.11
N THR A 44 -5.30 9.91 -3.45
CA THR A 44 -4.24 10.72 -4.07
C THR A 44 -2.88 10.04 -3.89
N PRO A 45 -1.93 10.21 -4.83
CA PRO A 45 -0.59 9.66 -4.70
C PRO A 45 0.11 10.09 -3.40
N ALA A 46 -0.10 11.34 -2.97
CA ALA A 46 0.42 11.85 -1.70
C ALA A 46 -0.19 11.12 -0.49
N ALA A 47 -1.50 10.85 -0.48
CA ALA A 47 -2.16 10.11 0.58
C ALA A 47 -1.66 8.67 0.66
N LEU A 48 -1.48 8.01 -0.49
CA LEU A 48 -0.92 6.66 -0.57
C LEU A 48 0.53 6.61 -0.07
N ALA A 49 1.40 7.50 -0.54
CA ALA A 49 2.78 7.58 -0.05
C ALA A 49 2.84 7.82 1.46
N TYR A 50 2.00 8.71 1.99
CA TYR A 50 1.89 8.95 3.43
C TYR A 50 1.46 7.67 4.18
N LYS A 51 0.55 6.89 3.58
CA LYS A 51 0.10 5.61 4.15
C LYS A 51 1.22 4.58 4.23
N LEU A 52 2.04 4.47 3.20
CA LEU A 52 3.23 3.61 3.20
C LEU A 52 4.23 4.00 4.31
N MET A 53 4.36 5.31 4.59
CA MET A 53 5.17 5.78 5.73
C MET A 53 4.57 5.40 7.09
N ASN A 54 3.25 5.28 7.22
CA ASN A 54 2.62 4.76 8.43
C ASN A 54 2.96 3.28 8.63
N PHE A 55 2.91 2.46 7.57
CA PHE A 55 3.32 1.05 7.66
C PHE A 55 4.80 0.90 8.03
N THR A 56 5.67 1.80 7.56
CA THR A 56 7.08 1.82 7.98
C THR A 56 7.23 1.95 9.50
N SER A 57 6.32 2.66 10.18
CA SER A 57 6.32 2.79 11.65
C SER A 57 5.88 1.52 12.40
N LEU A 58 5.31 0.54 11.69
CA LEU A 58 4.95 -0.78 12.24
C LEU A 58 6.06 -1.82 12.00
N ASP A 59 6.93 -1.59 11.03
CA ASP A 59 8.04 -2.47 10.72
C ASP A 59 9.20 -2.30 11.72
N SER A 60 9.37 -3.31 12.58
CA SER A 60 10.43 -3.32 13.60
C SER A 60 11.82 -3.50 12.99
N GLU A 61 11.96 -4.17 11.84
CA GLU A 61 13.24 -4.36 11.17
C GLU A 61 13.71 -3.05 10.52
N LYS A 62 12.79 -2.32 9.90
CA LYS A 62 13.07 -0.97 9.35
C LYS A 62 13.41 0.03 10.44
N GLN A 63 12.76 -0.05 11.60
CA GLN A 63 13.10 0.81 12.74
C GLN A 63 14.52 0.54 13.27
N LYS A 64 14.96 -0.72 13.32
CA LYS A 64 16.33 -1.07 13.76
C LYS A 64 17.41 -0.45 12.87
N ILE A 65 17.16 -0.33 11.57
CA ILE A 65 18.08 0.32 10.62
C ILE A 65 17.90 1.84 10.53
N GLY A 66 17.09 2.44 11.41
CA GLY A 66 16.91 3.89 11.52
C GLY A 66 15.74 4.49 10.74
N ASN A 67 14.97 3.69 10.01
CA ASN A 67 13.80 4.15 9.28
C ASN A 67 12.59 4.21 10.22
N LYS A 68 12.33 5.40 10.80
CA LYS A 68 11.29 5.58 11.82
C LYS A 68 9.85 5.71 11.27
N GLY A 69 9.68 5.89 9.96
CA GLY A 69 8.36 6.12 9.36
C GLY A 69 7.65 7.36 9.91
N LYS A 70 6.31 7.39 9.78
CA LYS A 70 5.45 8.39 10.44
C LYS A 70 4.67 7.73 11.57
N SER A 71 4.76 8.27 12.78
CA SER A 71 4.09 7.76 13.98
C SER A 71 2.57 8.04 14.00
N ALA A 72 1.87 7.65 12.94
CA ALA A 72 0.44 7.89 12.75
C ALA A 72 -0.31 6.64 12.25
N ALA A 73 0.23 5.44 12.45
CA ALA A 73 -0.44 4.19 12.11
C ALA A 73 -1.76 4.05 12.90
N SER A 74 -2.86 3.91 12.17
CA SER A 74 -4.19 3.73 12.74
C SER A 74 -4.40 2.31 13.30
N SER A 75 -5.50 2.09 14.03
CA SER A 75 -5.87 0.73 14.47
C SER A 75 -6.06 -0.21 13.27
N SER A 76 -6.75 0.24 12.22
CA SER A 76 -6.95 -0.56 10.99
C SER A 76 -5.65 -0.85 10.25
N ASP A 77 -4.64 0.02 10.36
CA ASP A 77 -3.32 -0.21 9.77
C ASP A 77 -2.64 -1.38 10.47
N LYS A 78 -2.75 -1.45 11.80
CA LYS A 78 -2.21 -2.55 12.62
C LYS A 78 -2.96 -3.85 12.38
N GLU A 79 -4.28 -3.79 12.24
CA GLU A 79 -5.11 -4.97 11.94
C GLU A 79 -4.69 -5.60 10.62
N ILE A 80 -4.58 -4.79 9.55
CA ILE A 80 -4.17 -5.29 8.22
C ILE A 80 -2.70 -5.73 8.20
N TRP A 81 -1.82 -4.99 8.88
CA TRP A 81 -0.44 -5.42 9.07
C TRP A 81 -0.37 -6.82 9.67
N ASN A 82 -1.03 -7.05 10.81
CA ASN A 82 -1.01 -8.32 11.51
C ASN A 82 -1.70 -9.44 10.73
N GLU A 83 -2.77 -9.13 9.98
CA GLU A 83 -3.51 -10.10 9.17
C GLU A 83 -2.61 -10.74 8.10
N TYR A 84 -1.76 -9.92 7.46
CA TYR A 84 -0.92 -10.29 6.32
C TYR A 84 0.56 -10.45 6.63
N PHE A 85 1.02 -10.15 7.85
CA PHE A 85 2.41 -10.34 8.23
C PHE A 85 2.83 -11.81 8.05
N GLY A 86 3.85 -12.05 7.23
CA GLY A 86 4.31 -13.40 6.88
C GLY A 86 3.46 -14.14 5.85
N LYS A 87 2.41 -13.51 5.29
CA LYS A 87 1.50 -14.09 4.28
C LYS A 87 1.56 -13.31 2.96
N TRP A 88 2.77 -13.19 2.41
CA TRP A 88 3.05 -12.32 1.26
C TRP A 88 2.36 -12.76 -0.02
N GLU A 89 2.29 -14.06 -0.28
CA GLU A 89 1.59 -14.61 -1.45
C GLU A 89 0.08 -14.28 -1.41
N LYS A 90 -0.53 -14.44 -0.22
CA LYS A 90 -1.93 -14.06 -0.01
C LYS A 90 -2.14 -12.56 -0.20
N LEU A 91 -1.25 -11.73 0.35
CA LEU A 91 -1.32 -10.27 0.21
C LEU A 91 -1.27 -9.84 -1.26
N ALA A 92 -0.35 -10.41 -2.03
CA ALA A 92 -0.20 -10.12 -3.45
C ALA A 92 -1.45 -10.53 -4.23
N PHE A 93 -1.95 -11.75 -4.01
CA PHE A 93 -3.16 -12.25 -4.67
C PHE A 93 -4.41 -11.41 -4.34
N ASP A 94 -4.63 -11.08 -3.06
CA ASP A 94 -5.77 -10.28 -2.63
C ASP A 94 -5.70 -8.86 -3.22
N SER A 95 -4.51 -8.25 -3.24
CA SER A 95 -4.27 -6.94 -3.86
C SER A 95 -4.59 -6.94 -5.35
N LEU A 96 -4.09 -7.94 -6.09
CA LEU A 96 -4.36 -8.10 -7.53
C LEU A 96 -5.86 -8.29 -7.79
N SER A 97 -6.53 -9.13 -6.99
CA SER A 97 -7.97 -9.38 -7.10
C SER A 97 -8.78 -8.10 -6.90
N ILE A 98 -8.43 -7.29 -5.90
CA ILE A 98 -9.07 -5.98 -5.65
C ILE A 98 -8.89 -5.05 -6.86
N LEU A 99 -7.66 -4.91 -7.34
CA LEU A 99 -7.35 -4.02 -8.47
C LEU A 99 -8.07 -4.46 -9.76
N SER A 100 -8.11 -5.78 -10.01
CA SER A 100 -8.84 -6.40 -11.12
C SER A 100 -10.33 -6.05 -11.09
N VAL A 101 -10.97 -6.19 -9.92
CA VAL A 101 -12.38 -5.85 -9.73
C VAL A 101 -12.62 -4.35 -9.95
N ILE A 102 -11.79 -3.47 -9.38
CA ILE A 102 -11.97 -2.02 -9.51
C ILE A 102 -11.78 -1.55 -10.96
N LYS A 103 -10.79 -2.11 -11.66
CA LYS A 103 -10.51 -1.78 -13.07
C LYS A 103 -11.44 -2.49 -14.04
N ASN A 104 -12.19 -3.49 -13.58
CA ASN A 104 -12.95 -4.40 -14.43
C ASN A 104 -12.08 -5.02 -15.54
N LYS A 105 -10.91 -5.53 -15.14
CA LYS A 105 -9.88 -6.12 -16.01
C LYS A 105 -9.40 -7.46 -15.46
N PRO A 106 -8.94 -8.42 -16.29
CA PRO A 106 -8.32 -9.64 -15.80
C PRO A 106 -7.06 -9.36 -15.00
N ILE A 107 -6.69 -10.28 -14.10
CA ILE A 107 -5.52 -10.13 -13.22
C ILE A 107 -4.22 -9.99 -14.03
N ASP A 108 -4.09 -10.68 -15.17
CA ASP A 108 -2.91 -10.64 -16.03
C ASP A 108 -2.58 -9.20 -16.49
N GLU A 109 -3.60 -8.40 -16.85
CA GLU A 109 -3.43 -6.99 -17.21
C GLU A 109 -3.08 -6.10 -16.02
N ILE A 110 -3.38 -6.52 -14.79
CA ILE A 110 -3.00 -5.78 -13.58
C ILE A 110 -1.56 -6.05 -13.20
N ILE A 111 -1.08 -7.28 -13.39
CA ILE A 111 0.31 -7.67 -13.11
C ILE A 111 1.28 -6.80 -13.90
N GLU A 112 0.98 -6.53 -15.18
CA GLU A 112 1.78 -5.64 -16.02
C GLU A 112 1.97 -4.24 -15.40
N ILE A 113 0.95 -3.70 -14.73
CA ILE A 113 1.01 -2.38 -14.07
C ILE A 113 1.90 -2.42 -12.82
N GLU A 114 1.97 -3.56 -12.13
CA GLU A 114 2.77 -3.67 -10.90
C GLU A 114 4.25 -4.01 -11.15
N ASP A 115 4.59 -4.52 -12.33
CA ASP A 115 5.94 -4.94 -12.73
C ASP A 115 6.72 -3.88 -13.55
N ASP A 116 6.08 -2.78 -13.97
CA ASP A 116 6.68 -1.60 -14.62
C ASP A 116 7.28 -0.58 -13.61
#